data_AF-A0A5Q0SIU0-F1
#
_entry.id   AF-A0A5Q0SIU0-F1
#
_cell.length_a   1.000
_cell.length_b   1.000
_cell.length_c   1.000
_cell.angle_alpha   90.00
_cell.angle_beta   90.00
_cell.angle_gamma   90.00
#
_symmetry.space_group_name_H-M   'P 1'
#
loop_
_entity.id
_entity.type
_entity.pdbx_description
1 polymer ?
#
loop_
_entity_poly.entity_id
_entity_poly.type
_entity_poly.pdbx_seq_one_letter_code
_entity_poly.pdbx_strand_id
1 'polypeptide(L)' 'MVKRIVLKCEVCGETFSSNSLYYQHKALQHSNYKPIVREDGYECPVCHEKRRGAASMLTHIGLHHATNKPLRVELQQ' A
#
# COMPACT_ATOMS: atom_id res chain seq x y z
N MET A 1 29.57 -3.29 3.65
CA MET A 1 28.55 -3.30 2.58
C MET A 1 27.21 -3.62 3.22
N VAL A 2 26.31 -2.65 3.31
CA VAL A 2 24.98 -2.88 3.89
C VAL A 2 24.01 -3.17 2.76
N LYS A 3 23.62 -4.44 2.62
CA LYS A 3 22.61 -4.86 1.64
C LYS A 3 21.23 -4.47 2.15
N ARG A 4 20.51 -3.61 1.42
CA ARG A 4 19.14 -3.21 1.74
C ARG A 4 18.20 -3.69 0.65
N ILE A 5 17.21 -4.49 1.02
CA ILE A 5 16.12 -4.88 0.12
C ILE A 5 15.06 -3.79 0.16
N VAL A 6 14.68 -3.28 -1.01
CA VAL A 6 13.59 -2.33 -1.20
C VAL A 6 12.50 -2.93 -2.09
N LEU A 7 11.31 -2.37 -2.01
CA LEU A 7 10.15 -2.72 -2.82
C LEU A 7 9.99 -1.68 -3.92
N LYS A 8 10.15 -2.09 -5.17
CA LYS A 8 9.97 -1.21 -6.33
C LYS A 8 8.57 -1.38 -6.91
N CYS A 9 7.89 -0.26 -7.15
CA CYS A 9 6.62 -0.23 -7.86
C CYS A 9 6.84 -0.50 -9.35
N GLU A 10 6.14 -1.49 -9.89
CA GLU A 10 6.22 -1.83 -11.32
C GLU A 10 5.55 -0.77 -12.21
N VAL A 11 4.61 0.00 -11.65
CA VAL A 11 3.83 0.98 -12.40
C VAL A 11 4.59 2.28 -12.60
N CYS A 12 5.17 2.84 -11.54
CA CYS A 12 5.86 4.14 -11.57
C CYS A 12 7.37 4.07 -11.28
N GLY A 13 7.89 2.92 -10.85
CA GLY A 13 9.31 2.75 -10.54
C GLY A 13 9.76 3.25 -9.17
N GLU A 14 8.89 3.87 -8.36
CA GLU A 14 9.22 4.33 -7.01
C GLU A 14 9.65 3.17 -6.10
N THR A 15 10.55 3.45 -5.15
CA THR A 15 11.07 2.44 -4.22
C THR A 15 10.67 2.74 -2.78
N PHE A 16 10.35 1.69 -2.03
CA PHE A 16 9.87 1.77 -0.66
C PHE A 16 10.68 0.86 0.24
N SER A 17 10.99 1.34 1.45
CA SER A 17 11.72 0.59 2.47
C SER A 17 10.86 -0.42 3.23
N SER A 18 9.54 -0.37 3.08
CA SER A 18 8.60 -1.26 3.77
C SER A 18 7.36 -1.59 2.95
N ASN A 19 6.74 -2.74 3.26
CA ASN A 19 5.50 -3.19 2.64
C ASN A 19 4.34 -2.20 2.86
N SER A 20 4.20 -1.66 4.08
CA SER A 20 3.09 -0.75 4.39
C SER A 20 3.13 0.51 3.54
N LEU A 21 4.32 1.10 3.36
CA LEU A 21 4.49 2.28 2.51
C LEU A 21 4.18 1.96 1.04
N TYR A 22 4.66 0.83 0.53
CA TYR A 22 4.35 0.39 -0.83
C TYR A 22 2.83 0.21 -1.05
N TYR A 23 2.14 -0.50 -0.15
CA TYR A 23 0.71 -0.74 -0.31
C TYR A 23 -0.13 0.53 -0.13
N GLN A 24 0.27 1.44 0.76
CA GLN A 24 -0.38 2.75 0.86
C GLN A 24 -0.20 3.57 -0.41
N HIS A 25 1.03 3.66 -0.94
CA HIS A 25 1.32 4.30 -2.23
C HIS A 25 0.42 3.72 -3.32
N LYS A 26 0.37 2.39 -3.43
CA LYS A 26 -0.43 1.69 -4.43
C LYS A 26 -1.93 1.97 -4.29
N ALA A 27 -2.45 1.98 -3.06
CA ALA A 27 -3.84 2.31 -2.79
C ALA A 27 -4.21 3.74 -3.20
N LEU A 28 -3.27 4.68 -3.03
CA LEU A 28 -3.48 6.11 -3.31
C LEU A 28 -3.25 6.48 -4.78
N GLN A 29 -2.24 5.90 -5.42
CA GLN A 29 -1.73 6.33 -6.73
C GLN A 29 -2.13 5.39 -7.87
N HIS A 30 -2.39 4.12 -7.58
CA HIS A 30 -2.57 3.07 -8.59
C HIS A 30 -3.83 2.23 -8.35
N SER A 31 -4.76 2.73 -7.55
CA SER A 31 -6.04 2.11 -7.25
C SER A 31 -7.16 3.14 -7.32
N ASN A 32 -8.34 2.69 -7.75
CA ASN A 32 -9.54 3.52 -7.80
C ASN A 32 -10.36 3.46 -6.49
N TYR A 33 -9.93 2.66 -5.52
CA TYR A 33 -10.63 2.48 -4.25
C TYR A 33 -10.17 3.49 -3.20
N LYS A 34 -11.10 4.30 -2.70
CA LYS A 34 -10.87 5.25 -1.60
C LYS A 34 -11.57 4.77 -0.33
N PRO A 35 -10.92 4.80 0.85
CA PRO A 35 -11.58 4.50 2.11
C PRO A 35 -12.84 5.34 2.31
N ILE A 36 -13.93 4.71 2.75
CA ILE A 36 -15.12 5.42 3.20
C ILE A 36 -14.84 5.90 4.62
N VAL A 37 -14.96 7.20 4.86
CA VAL A 37 -14.79 7.77 6.20
C VAL A 37 -16.09 7.58 6.98
N ARG A 38 -15.97 7.01 8.19
CA ARG A 38 -17.05 6.84 9.16
C ARG A 38 -16.66 7.57 10.45
N GLU A 39 -17.63 7.84 11.31
CA GLU A 39 -17.37 8.48 12.60
C GLU A 39 -16.41 7.66 13.48
N ASP A 40 -16.53 6.33 13.44
CA ASP A 40 -15.75 5.36 14.21
C ASP A 40 -14.49 4.86 13.49
N GLY A 41 -14.17 5.41 12.30
CA GLY A 41 -12.96 5.05 11.56
C GLY A 41 -13.13 5.04 10.04
N TYR A 42 -12.58 4.01 9.41
CA TYR A 42 -12.51 3.89 7.96
C TYR A 42 -13.06 2.54 7.53
N GLU A 43 -13.87 2.54 6.49
CA GLU A 43 -14.49 1.34 5.93
C GLU A 43 -13.98 1.09 4.51
N CYS A 44 -13.72 -0.18 4.19
CA CYS A 44 -13.28 -0.56 2.86
C CYS A 44 -14.46 -0.49 1.88
N PRO A 45 -14.35 0.22 0.75
CA PRO A 45 -15.45 0.32 -0.22
C PRO A 45 -15.70 -0.99 -0.99
N VAL A 46 -14.81 -1.99 -0.88
CA VAL A 46 -14.90 -3.26 -1.62
C VAL A 46 -15.47 -4.39 -0.76
N CYS A 47 -14.97 -4.55 0.46
CA CYS A 47 -15.35 -5.66 1.34
C CYS A 47 -15.99 -5.23 2.67
N HIS A 48 -16.23 -3.93 2.86
CA HIS A 48 -16.89 -3.34 4.04
C HIS A 48 -16.19 -3.60 5.39
N GLU A 49 -14.94 -4.06 5.37
CA GLU A 49 -14.11 -4.22 6.57
C GLU A 49 -13.84 -2.85 7.21
N LYS A 50 -13.89 -2.78 8.54
CA LYS A 50 -13.61 -1.56 9.30
C LYS A 50 -12.20 -1.54 9.86
N ARG A 51 -11.52 -0.39 9.76
CA ARG A 51 -10.22 -0.14 10.38
C ARG A 51 -10.27 1.21 11.10
N ARG A 52 -9.65 1.30 12.27
CA ARG A 52 -9.64 2.55 13.08
C ARG A 52 -8.79 3.68 12.50
N GLY A 53 -7.91 3.39 11.54
CA GLY A 53 -6.95 4.38 11.02
C GLY A 53 -6.81 4.36 9.51
N ALA A 54 -6.60 5.55 8.92
CA ALA A 54 -6.48 5.76 7.48
C ALA A 54 -5.35 4.91 6.87
N ALA A 55 -4.14 4.99 7.44
CA ALA A 55 -2.97 4.24 6.94
C ALA A 55 -3.20 2.73 6.95
N SER A 56 -3.89 2.23 7.98
CA SER A 56 -4.28 0.83 8.10
C SER A 56 -5.31 0.41 7.06
N MET A 57 -6.24 1.30 6.69
CA MET A 57 -7.21 1.04 5.63
C MET A 57 -6.58 1.13 4.24
N LEU A 58 -5.72 2.10 3.99
CA LEU A 58 -4.96 2.23 2.74
C LEU A 58 -4.06 1.01 2.51
N THR A 59 -3.36 0.54 3.54
CA THR A 59 -2.56 -0.70 3.46
C THR A 59 -3.45 -1.90 3.11
N HIS A 60 -4.62 -2.01 3.75
CA HIS A 60 -5.61 -3.06 3.45
C HIS A 60 -6.06 -3.02 1.98
N ILE A 61 -6.45 -1.84 1.48
CA ILE A 61 -6.87 -1.65 0.08
C ILE A 61 -5.74 -2.02 -0.89
N GLY A 62 -4.53 -1.52 -0.64
CA GLY A 62 -3.37 -1.79 -1.49
C GLY A 62 -3.01 -3.28 -1.55
N LEU A 63 -3.16 -3.98 -0.42
CA LEU A 63 -2.81 -5.40 -0.28
C LEU A 63 -3.88 -6.32 -0.87
N HIS A 64 -5.16 -6.07 -0.57
CA HIS A 64 -6.24 -7.00 -0.88
C HIS A 64 -6.99 -6.67 -2.18
N HIS A 65 -7.08 -5.39 -2.54
CA HIS A 65 -8.01 -4.93 -3.59
C HIS A 65 -7.30 -4.31 -4.78
N ALA A 66 -6.11 -3.72 -4.59
CA ALA A 66 -5.34 -3.17 -5.70
C ALA A 66 -4.59 -4.28 -6.46
N THR A 67 -4.43 -4.13 -7.78
CA THR A 67 -3.70 -5.07 -8.64
C THR A 67 -2.19 -4.79 -8.62
N ASN A 68 -1.35 -5.82 -8.74
CA ASN A 68 0.14 -5.78 -8.83
C ASN A 68 0.91 -5.86 -7.50
N LYS A 69 2.03 -6.58 -7.51
CA LYS A 69 2.89 -6.82 -6.33
C LYS A 69 4.21 -6.04 -6.49
N PRO A 70 4.92 -5.73 -5.39
CA PRO A 70 6.18 -5.03 -5.51
C PRO A 70 7.26 -5.97 -6.07
N LEU A 71 8.19 -5.41 -6.84
CA LEU A 71 9.46 -6.08 -7.13
C LEU A 71 10.40 -5.94 -5.93
N ARG A 72 11.07 -7.03 -5.56
CA ARG A 72 12.14 -6.98 -4.55
C ARG A 72 13.46 -6.64 -5.23
N VAL A 73 14.03 -5.50 -4.88
CA VAL A 73 15.30 -5.02 -5.44
C VAL A 73 16.34 -4.94 -4.32
N GLU A 74 17.52 -5.50 -4.53
CA GLU A 74 18.65 -5.40 -3.60
C GLU A 74 19.50 -4.18 -4.00
N LEU A 75 19.62 -3.21 -3.10
CA LEU A 75 20.52 -2.07 -3.27
C LEU A 75 21.79 -2.32 -2.45
N GLN A 76 22.94 -2.18 -3.12
CA GLN A 76 24.26 -2.23 -2.48
C GLN A 76 24.70 -0.80 -2.18
N GLN A 77 24.90 -0.49 -0.90
CA GLN A 77 25.55 0.72 -0.41
C GLN A 77 26.87 0.36 0.26
#